data_AF-A0A9C8KAV9-F1
#
_entry.id   AF-A0A9C8KAV9-F1
#
_cell.length_a   1.000
_cell.length_b   1.000
_cell.length_c   1.000
_cell.angle_alpha   90.00
_cell.angle_beta   90.00
_cell.angle_gamma   90.00
#
_symmetry.space_group_name_H-M   'P 1'
#
loop_
_entity.id
_entity.type
_entity.pdbx_description
1 polymer ?
#
loop_
_entity_poly.entity_id
_entity_poly.type
_entity_poly.pdbx_seq_one_letter_code
_entity_poly.pdbx_strand_id
1 'polypeptide(L)'
;MNSFPFFRICKCCIPLLVMGMSMSCFAQDSLQTVIAQKGDGILSLLRKQGVDPYASYDDFIAMNVDNLRDGVHLYAGREYRIPPAELDTVTVVDTIQRKTSEIKNIKTREIPILGKEHSTVLIKSDRLAGTIYYLISGHGGPDPGAMAKFGGNTIAEDEYAYDITLRLARELISHGAMVYVIIRDENDGIRDDRILK
;
A
#
# COMPACT_ATOMS: atom_id res chain seq x y z
N MET A 1 -48.34 37.05 81.76
CA MET A 1 -48.38 35.64 81.33
C MET A 1 -49.23 35.56 80.07
N ASN A 2 -48.82 34.71 79.11
CA ASN A 2 -49.42 34.40 77.80
C ASN A 2 -49.17 35.47 76.70
N SER A 3 -48.71 35.22 75.47
CA SER A 3 -48.39 34.00 74.69
C SER A 3 -47.59 34.36 73.41
N PHE A 4 -46.68 33.48 72.98
CA PHE A 4 -46.29 33.00 71.61
C PHE A 4 -46.50 33.86 70.31
N PRO A 5 -45.91 33.47 69.14
CA PRO A 5 -44.49 33.38 68.74
C PRO A 5 -44.25 34.03 67.34
N PHE A 6 -43.01 34.16 66.82
CA PHE A 6 -42.80 34.18 65.35
C PHE A 6 -41.35 33.83 64.93
N PHE A 7 -41.29 33.07 63.83
CA PHE A 7 -40.17 32.45 63.12
C PHE A 7 -39.13 33.44 62.54
N ARG A 8 -37.83 33.06 62.47
CA ARG A 8 -37.02 33.25 61.23
C ARG A 8 -35.72 32.42 61.20
N ILE A 9 -35.57 31.69 60.10
CA ILE A 9 -34.43 30.87 59.66
C ILE A 9 -33.25 31.76 59.22
N CYS A 10 -32.00 31.41 59.53
CA CYS A 10 -30.85 31.88 58.74
C CYS A 10 -29.56 31.05 58.93
N LYS A 11 -29.16 30.37 57.84
CA LYS A 11 -27.79 30.06 57.39
C LYS A 11 -26.91 29.11 58.23
N CYS A 12 -26.96 27.83 57.86
CA CYS A 12 -25.84 26.90 58.03
C CYS A 12 -24.89 27.10 56.82
N CYS A 13 -23.73 27.73 57.03
CA CYS A 13 -22.64 27.78 56.05
C CYS A 13 -21.65 26.66 56.38
N ILE A 14 -21.65 25.60 55.58
CA ILE A 14 -20.60 24.57 55.60
C ILE A 14 -19.54 25.00 54.57
N PRO A 15 -18.27 25.21 54.94
CA PRO A 15 -17.23 25.39 53.95
C PRO A 15 -16.85 24.02 53.37
N LEU A 16 -17.15 23.83 52.09
CA LEU A 16 -16.74 22.68 51.28
C LEU A 16 -15.23 22.81 51.02
N LEU A 17 -14.42 22.06 51.77
CA LEU A 17 -12.99 21.86 51.50
C LEU A 17 -12.84 21.05 50.21
N VAL A 18 -12.72 21.72 49.08
CA VAL A 18 -12.41 21.08 47.78
C VAL A 18 -10.93 20.71 47.77
N MET A 19 -10.65 19.46 48.13
CA MET A 19 -9.33 18.84 47.98
C MET A 19 -9.07 18.66 46.48
N GLY A 20 -8.16 19.47 45.93
CA GLY A 20 -7.72 19.40 44.54
C GLY A 20 -6.99 18.08 44.27
N MET A 21 -7.74 17.06 43.84
CA MET A 21 -7.20 15.83 43.32
C MET A 21 -6.85 16.08 41.85
N SER A 22 -5.61 16.49 41.61
CA SER A 22 -5.02 16.56 40.28
C SER A 22 -5.08 15.19 39.63
N MET A 23 -6.09 14.97 38.80
CA MET A 23 -6.18 13.83 37.89
C MET A 23 -5.09 13.99 36.83
N SER A 24 -4.03 13.21 36.94
CA SER A 24 -3.15 12.94 35.81
C SER A 24 -3.89 12.00 34.85
N CYS A 25 -4.48 12.55 33.79
CA CYS A 25 -4.92 11.75 32.65
C CYS A 25 -3.67 11.24 31.92
N PHE A 26 -3.36 9.96 32.08
CA PHE A 26 -2.55 9.23 31.09
C PHE A 26 -3.51 8.65 30.06
N ALA A 27 -3.62 9.31 28.90
CA ALA A 27 -4.00 8.62 27.69
C ALA A 27 -2.72 8.04 27.09
N GLN A 28 -2.54 6.73 27.16
CA GLN A 28 -1.53 6.03 26.36
C GLN A 28 -2.29 5.28 25.27
N ASP A 29 -2.33 5.85 24.07
CA ASP A 29 -2.69 5.10 22.87
C ASP A 29 -1.59 4.05 22.64
N SER A 30 -1.84 2.82 23.05
CA SER A 30 -0.93 1.71 22.74
C SER A 30 -1.04 1.44 21.25
N LEU A 31 -0.08 1.91 20.45
CA LEU A 31 0.00 1.56 19.04
C LEU A 31 0.09 0.04 18.91
N GLN A 32 -0.83 -0.57 18.15
CA GLN A 32 -0.83 -2.01 17.91
C GLN A 32 0.40 -2.39 17.08
N THR A 33 1.16 -3.39 17.51
CA THR A 33 2.36 -3.88 16.81
C THR A 33 2.27 -5.36 16.53
N VAL A 34 2.96 -5.80 15.46
CA VAL A 34 2.98 -7.20 15.02
C VAL A 34 4.35 -7.61 14.51
N ILE A 35 4.69 -8.89 14.67
CA ILE A 35 5.97 -9.44 14.20
C ILE A 35 5.76 -10.12 12.85
N ALA A 36 6.51 -9.70 11.83
CA ALA A 36 6.45 -10.30 10.50
C ALA A 36 7.04 -11.73 10.49
N GLN A 37 6.35 -12.68 9.88
CA GLN A 37 6.82 -14.06 9.73
C GLN A 37 7.54 -14.27 8.40
N LYS A 38 8.28 -15.38 8.28
CA LYS A 38 8.94 -15.75 7.03
C LYS A 38 7.87 -15.96 5.94
N GLY A 39 7.96 -15.19 4.86
CA GLY A 39 7.01 -15.23 3.74
C GLY A 39 5.90 -14.18 3.81
N ASP A 40 5.83 -13.36 4.86
CA ASP A 40 4.88 -12.25 4.91
C ASP A 40 5.30 -11.12 3.95
N GLY A 41 4.31 -10.59 3.22
CA GLY A 41 4.34 -9.25 2.63
C GLY A 41 3.48 -8.27 3.44
N ILE A 42 3.62 -6.96 3.17
CA ILE A 42 2.87 -5.91 3.86
C ILE A 42 1.35 -6.17 3.77
N LEU A 43 0.84 -6.46 2.57
CA LEU A 43 -0.59 -6.70 2.37
C LEU A 43 -1.10 -7.94 3.12
N SER A 44 -0.34 -9.04 3.12
CA SER A 44 -0.74 -10.25 3.86
C SER A 44 -0.71 -10.02 5.37
N LEU A 45 0.25 -9.23 5.85
CA LEU A 45 0.36 -8.87 7.25
C LEU A 45 -0.81 -7.99 7.70
N LEU A 46 -1.20 -6.98 6.92
CA LEU A 46 -2.38 -6.14 7.21
C LEU A 46 -3.69 -6.95 7.21
N ARG A 47 -3.89 -7.87 6.25
CA ARG A 47 -5.07 -8.76 6.23
C ARG A 47 -5.17 -9.62 7.49
N LYS A 48 -4.04 -10.17 7.96
CA LYS A 48 -3.99 -10.97 9.18
C LYS A 48 -4.39 -10.18 10.43
N GLN A 49 -4.23 -8.86 10.41
CA GLN A 49 -4.63 -7.97 11.49
C GLN A 49 -6.06 -7.44 11.37
N GLY A 50 -6.81 -7.88 10.36
CA GLY A 50 -8.19 -7.44 10.16
C GLY A 50 -8.31 -5.99 9.68
N VAL A 51 -7.20 -5.40 9.21
CA VAL A 51 -7.16 -4.04 8.65
C VAL A 51 -7.31 -4.12 7.14
N ASP A 52 -8.05 -3.19 6.54
CA ASP A 52 -8.14 -3.10 5.07
C ASP A 52 -6.76 -2.78 4.49
N PRO A 53 -6.13 -3.72 3.76
CA PRO A 53 -4.77 -3.55 3.29
C PRO A 53 -4.60 -2.41 2.31
N TYR A 54 -5.66 -2.05 1.57
CA TYR A 54 -5.58 -0.99 0.57
C TYR A 54 -5.79 0.39 1.19
N ALA A 55 -6.65 0.50 2.21
CA ALA A 55 -6.84 1.75 2.94
C ALA A 55 -5.63 2.11 3.81
N SER A 56 -4.93 1.11 4.37
CA SER A 56 -3.90 1.31 5.39
C SER A 56 -2.46 1.05 4.92
N TYR A 57 -2.26 0.80 3.62
CA TYR A 57 -0.94 0.48 3.06
C TYR A 57 0.07 1.62 3.25
N ASP A 58 -0.32 2.82 2.85
CA ASP A 58 0.56 3.99 2.84
C ASP A 58 0.92 4.42 4.28
N ASP A 59 -0.07 4.40 5.18
CA ASP A 59 0.13 4.67 6.61
C ASP A 59 1.08 3.65 7.24
N PHE A 60 0.91 2.37 6.91
CA PHE A 60 1.81 1.32 7.36
C PHE A 60 3.25 1.55 6.87
N ILE A 61 3.44 1.95 5.61
CA ILE A 61 4.78 2.29 5.10
C ILE A 61 5.34 3.51 5.84
N ALA A 62 4.58 4.59 5.96
CA ALA A 62 5.02 5.82 6.59
C ALA A 62 5.44 5.60 8.05
N MET A 63 4.69 4.79 8.80
CA MET A 63 4.98 4.48 10.21
C MET A 63 6.19 3.55 10.41
N ASN A 64 6.58 2.81 9.38
CA ASN A 64 7.60 1.75 9.46
C ASN A 64 8.76 1.94 8.48
N VAL A 65 8.87 3.10 7.83
CA VAL A 65 9.83 3.35 6.73
C VAL A 65 11.27 3.00 7.12
N ASP A 66 11.68 3.32 8.34
CA ASP A 66 13.03 3.02 8.86
C ASP A 66 13.28 1.53 9.10
N ASN A 67 12.20 0.73 9.11
CA ASN A 67 12.22 -0.71 9.37
C ASN A 67 11.81 -1.54 8.14
N LEU A 68 11.74 -0.93 6.96
CA LEU A 68 11.43 -1.58 5.69
C LEU A 68 12.66 -1.64 4.78
N ARG A 69 12.89 -2.79 4.16
CA ARG A 69 13.91 -2.93 3.11
C ARG A 69 13.36 -2.31 1.83
N ASP A 70 14.16 -1.43 1.22
CA ASP A 70 13.80 -0.70 0.00
C ASP A 70 12.48 0.08 0.11
N GLY A 71 12.06 0.42 1.33
CA GLY A 71 10.81 1.14 1.62
C GLY A 71 9.52 0.33 1.48
N VAL A 72 9.56 -0.94 1.05
CA VAL A 72 8.33 -1.74 0.79
C VAL A 72 8.41 -3.22 1.19
N HIS A 73 9.56 -3.71 1.66
CA HIS A 73 9.74 -5.12 2.03
C HIS A 73 9.94 -5.31 3.54
N LEU A 74 9.22 -6.27 4.12
CA LEU A 74 9.34 -6.65 5.52
C LEU A 74 10.63 -7.47 5.75
N TYR A 75 11.19 -7.34 6.96
CA TYR A 75 12.17 -8.26 7.52
C TYR A 75 11.46 -9.26 8.42
N ALA A 76 11.62 -10.56 8.16
CA ALA A 76 11.08 -11.59 9.04
C ALA A 76 11.68 -11.46 10.46
N GLY A 77 10.83 -11.63 11.47
CA GLY A 77 11.18 -11.49 12.88
C GLY A 77 11.22 -10.05 13.39
N ARG A 78 11.01 -9.03 12.53
CA ARG A 78 10.92 -7.63 12.98
C ARG A 78 9.49 -7.23 13.31
N GLU A 79 9.38 -6.27 14.23
CA GLU A 79 8.13 -5.69 14.68
C GLU A 79 7.72 -4.50 13.82
N TYR A 80 6.43 -4.42 13.49
CA TYR A 80 5.83 -3.39 12.66
C TYR A 80 4.60 -2.80 13.35
N ARG A 81 4.46 -1.48 13.26
CA ARG A 81 3.30 -0.73 13.76
C ARG A 81 2.13 -0.86 12.79
N ILE A 82 0.96 -1.17 13.31
CA ILE A 82 -0.29 -1.27 12.56
C ILE A 82 -1.07 0.04 12.76
N PRO A 83 -1.47 0.71 11.66
CA PRO A 83 -2.30 1.90 11.78
C PRO A 83 -3.66 1.53 12.42
N PRO A 84 -4.17 2.37 13.34
CA PRO A 84 -5.44 2.11 14.00
C PRO A 84 -6.58 2.13 12.98
N ALA A 85 -7.38 1.07 12.94
CA ALA A 85 -8.57 1.01 12.11
C ALA A 85 -9.75 1.61 12.88
N GLU A 86 -10.18 2.83 12.52
CA GLU A 86 -11.48 3.33 12.94
C GLU A 86 -12.58 2.61 12.16
N LEU A 87 -13.27 1.67 12.81
CA LEU A 87 -14.53 1.11 12.33
C LEU A 87 -15.64 2.15 12.57
N ASP A 88 -15.73 3.18 11.73
CA ASP A 88 -16.86 4.12 11.79
C ASP A 88 -17.42 4.42 10.40
N THR A 89 -18.65 3.95 10.19
CA THR A 89 -19.38 3.88 8.92
C THR A 89 -19.96 5.20 8.43
N VAL A 90 -19.55 6.36 8.99
CA VAL A 90 -20.21 7.66 8.74
C VAL A 90 -19.29 8.72 8.12
N THR A 91 -17.97 8.55 8.10
CA THR A 91 -17.01 9.49 7.47
C THR A 91 -16.74 9.20 5.98
N VAL A 92 -17.37 8.15 5.44
CA VAL A 92 -17.13 7.62 4.09
C VAL A 92 -17.45 8.64 2.99
N VAL A 93 -18.46 9.50 3.17
CA VAL A 93 -18.92 10.40 2.08
C VAL A 93 -17.97 11.59 1.87
N ASP A 94 -17.49 12.21 2.94
CA ASP A 94 -16.57 13.36 2.88
C ASP A 94 -15.13 12.95 2.54
N THR A 95 -14.73 11.75 2.99
CA THR A 95 -13.42 11.17 2.66
C THR A 95 -13.39 10.67 1.23
N ILE A 96 -14.50 10.14 0.69
CA ILE A 96 -14.63 9.84 -0.74
C ILE A 96 -14.56 11.14 -1.56
N GLN A 97 -15.19 12.24 -1.14
CA GLN A 97 -15.14 13.51 -1.89
C GLN A 97 -13.71 14.06 -1.95
N ARG A 98 -12.97 14.05 -0.81
CA ARG A 98 -11.57 14.49 -0.72
C ARG A 98 -10.58 13.53 -1.40
N LYS A 99 -10.74 12.22 -1.21
CA LYS A 99 -9.99 11.21 -1.97
C LYS A 99 -10.32 11.28 -3.46
N THR A 100 -11.54 11.62 -3.88
CA THR A 100 -11.88 11.82 -5.31
C THR A 100 -11.19 13.06 -5.88
N SER A 101 -10.87 14.07 -5.06
CA SER A 101 -10.03 15.21 -5.47
C SER A 101 -8.52 14.93 -5.46
N GLU A 102 -8.03 13.99 -4.63
CA GLU A 102 -6.61 13.59 -4.59
C GLU A 102 -6.27 12.45 -5.58
N ILE A 103 -7.19 11.49 -5.78
CA ILE A 103 -7.17 10.44 -6.82
C ILE A 103 -7.14 11.06 -8.23
N LYS A 104 -7.56 12.32 -8.40
CA LYS A 104 -7.49 13.05 -9.67
C LYS A 104 -6.06 13.25 -10.20
N ASN A 105 -5.01 12.97 -9.42
CA ASN A 105 -3.62 13.02 -9.90
C ASN A 105 -2.93 11.65 -9.99
N ILE A 106 -3.67 10.53 -10.09
CA ILE A 106 -3.05 9.27 -10.52
C ILE A 106 -2.67 9.42 -12.00
N LYS A 107 -1.40 9.77 -12.23
CA LYS A 107 -0.84 9.82 -13.59
C LYS A 107 -0.70 8.40 -14.08
N THR A 108 -1.40 8.08 -15.15
CA THR A 108 -1.27 6.82 -15.86
C THR A 108 -0.63 7.05 -17.23
N ARG A 109 -0.01 6.00 -17.76
CA ARG A 109 0.44 5.97 -19.15
C ARG A 109 -0.08 4.70 -19.80
N GLU A 110 -0.64 4.85 -20.99
CA GLU A 110 -1.02 3.72 -21.82
C GLU A 110 0.18 3.31 -22.68
N ILE A 111 0.59 2.05 -22.56
CA ILE A 111 1.73 1.45 -23.25
C ILE A 111 1.23 0.16 -23.92
N PRO A 112 0.72 0.23 -25.16
CA PRO A 112 0.02 -0.89 -25.79
C PRO A 112 0.84 -2.18 -25.93
N ILE A 113 2.16 -2.09 -26.10
CA ILE A 113 3.06 -3.26 -26.24
C ILE A 113 3.09 -4.15 -24.99
N LEU A 114 2.62 -3.66 -23.84
CA LEU A 114 2.53 -4.47 -22.63
C LEU A 114 1.36 -5.48 -22.67
N GLY A 115 0.54 -5.46 -23.72
CA GLY A 115 -0.66 -6.29 -23.83
C GLY A 115 -1.87 -5.64 -23.18
N LYS A 116 -3.06 -6.06 -23.61
CA LYS A 116 -4.34 -5.42 -23.26
C LYS A 116 -4.52 -5.23 -21.74
N GLU A 117 -4.30 -6.29 -20.98
CA GLU A 117 -4.51 -6.31 -19.53
C GLU A 117 -3.46 -5.52 -18.73
N HIS A 118 -2.27 -5.28 -19.30
CA HIS A 118 -1.15 -4.61 -18.62
C HIS A 118 -0.76 -3.26 -19.24
N SER A 119 -1.47 -2.84 -20.28
CA SER A 119 -1.23 -1.62 -21.07
C SER A 119 -1.26 -0.36 -20.22
N THR A 120 -2.08 -0.31 -19.18
CA THR A 120 -2.15 0.84 -18.27
C THR A 120 -1.08 0.73 -17.19
N VAL A 121 -0.11 1.65 -17.24
CA VAL A 121 0.96 1.78 -16.26
C VAL A 121 0.67 2.93 -15.31
N LEU A 122 0.57 2.63 -14.01
CA LEU A 122 0.49 3.63 -12.96
C LEU A 122 1.89 4.23 -12.74
N ILE A 123 2.02 5.56 -12.78
CA ILE A 123 3.28 6.22 -12.45
C ILE A 123 3.44 6.23 -10.92
N LYS A 124 4.51 5.58 -10.45
CA LYS A 124 4.90 5.46 -9.04
C LYS A 124 5.83 6.58 -8.61
N SER A 125 6.78 6.98 -9.46
CA SER A 125 7.70 8.09 -9.19
C SER A 125 8.37 8.62 -10.45
N ASP A 126 9.25 9.61 -10.29
CA ASP A 126 10.09 10.22 -11.32
C ASP A 126 11.59 9.92 -11.11
N ARG A 127 11.93 8.90 -10.31
CA ARG A 127 13.31 8.55 -9.95
C ARG A 127 14.21 8.31 -11.17
N LEU A 128 13.63 7.90 -12.30
CA LEU A 128 14.34 7.64 -13.55
C LEU A 128 14.02 8.68 -14.64
N ALA A 129 13.46 9.83 -14.28
CA ALA A 129 13.19 10.90 -15.23
C ALA A 129 14.48 11.36 -15.93
N GLY A 130 14.43 11.48 -17.26
CA GLY A 130 15.59 11.80 -18.09
C GLY A 130 16.49 10.60 -18.42
N THR A 131 16.23 9.41 -17.85
CA THR A 131 16.97 8.19 -18.16
C THR A 131 16.36 7.45 -19.34
N ILE A 132 17.21 6.99 -20.26
CA ILE A 132 16.81 6.24 -21.45
C ILE A 132 17.33 4.81 -21.35
N TYR A 133 16.44 3.84 -21.51
CA TYR A 133 16.78 2.42 -21.60
C TYR A 133 16.43 1.88 -22.99
N TYR A 134 17.35 1.11 -23.56
CA TYR A 134 17.10 0.28 -24.73
C TYR A 134 17.10 -1.18 -24.27
N LEU A 135 15.96 -1.84 -24.38
CA LEU A 135 15.78 -3.22 -23.96
C LEU A 135 15.65 -4.12 -25.19
N ILE A 136 16.42 -5.19 -25.18
CA ILE A 136 16.44 -6.22 -26.23
C ILE A 136 16.15 -7.54 -25.53
N SER A 137 15.02 -8.16 -25.85
CA SER A 137 14.79 -9.56 -25.47
C SER A 137 15.71 -10.46 -26.29
N GLY A 138 16.21 -11.53 -25.68
CA GLY A 138 16.98 -12.54 -26.42
C GLY A 138 16.11 -13.23 -27.47
N HIS A 139 16.74 -13.66 -28.57
CA HIS A 139 16.10 -14.43 -29.63
C HIS A 139 14.84 -13.73 -30.23
N GLY A 140 13.87 -14.51 -30.70
CA GLY A 140 12.58 -14.02 -31.18
C GLY A 140 12.32 -14.31 -32.66
N GLY A 141 11.03 -14.33 -33.01
CA GLY A 141 10.58 -14.66 -34.36
C GLY A 141 10.87 -16.13 -34.70
N PRO A 142 11.55 -16.43 -35.82
CA PRO A 142 11.82 -17.82 -36.21
C PRO A 142 12.90 -18.51 -35.36
N ASP A 143 13.63 -17.77 -34.51
CA ASP A 143 14.64 -18.33 -33.61
C ASP A 143 14.07 -18.41 -32.18
N PRO A 144 13.66 -19.60 -31.71
CA PRO A 144 13.10 -19.79 -30.37
C PRO A 144 14.17 -19.79 -29.25
N GLY A 145 15.46 -19.75 -29.62
CA GLY A 145 16.55 -19.93 -28.68
C GLY A 145 16.55 -21.30 -28.01
N ALA A 146 16.99 -21.35 -26.75
CA ALA A 146 17.06 -22.61 -26.01
C ALA A 146 15.66 -23.19 -25.76
N MET A 147 15.44 -24.44 -26.20
CA MET A 147 14.18 -25.15 -26.00
C MET A 147 14.30 -26.30 -25.00
N ALA A 148 13.26 -26.50 -24.20
CA ALA A 148 13.15 -27.62 -23.26
C ALA A 148 11.74 -28.21 -23.23
N LYS A 149 11.60 -29.41 -22.66
CA LYS A 149 10.30 -30.03 -22.38
C LYS A 149 9.97 -29.89 -20.90
N PHE A 150 8.83 -29.29 -20.58
CA PHE A 150 8.34 -29.13 -19.22
C PHE A 150 6.84 -29.44 -19.14
N GLY A 151 6.47 -30.42 -18.29
CA GLY A 151 5.07 -30.79 -18.09
C GLY A 151 4.32 -31.18 -19.38
N GLY A 152 5.01 -31.82 -20.32
CA GLY A 152 4.45 -32.21 -21.63
C GLY A 152 4.38 -31.09 -22.68
N ASN A 153 4.76 -29.87 -22.33
CA ASN A 153 4.85 -28.74 -23.27
C ASN A 153 6.31 -28.51 -23.69
N THR A 154 6.50 -28.01 -24.91
CA THR A 154 7.78 -27.39 -25.30
C THR A 154 7.77 -25.96 -24.81
N ILE A 155 8.85 -25.53 -24.16
CA ILE A 155 9.09 -24.13 -23.79
C ILE A 155 10.30 -23.62 -24.58
N ALA A 156 10.23 -22.37 -25.01
CA ALA A 156 11.27 -21.68 -25.76
C ALA A 156 11.79 -20.47 -24.97
N GLU A 157 13.01 -20.04 -25.29
CA GLU A 157 13.69 -18.96 -24.57
C GLU A 157 13.12 -17.60 -24.85
N ASP A 158 12.86 -17.34 -26.12
CA ASP A 158 12.26 -16.09 -26.61
C ASP A 158 10.96 -15.75 -25.87
N GLU A 159 10.11 -16.74 -25.61
CA GLU A 159 8.82 -16.56 -24.95
C GLU A 159 8.94 -15.91 -23.56
N TYR A 160 9.79 -16.46 -22.68
CA TYR A 160 9.97 -15.90 -21.35
C TYR A 160 10.93 -14.70 -21.35
N ALA A 161 11.90 -14.65 -22.27
CA ALA A 161 12.79 -13.51 -22.40
C ALA A 161 12.02 -12.24 -22.80
N TYR A 162 11.06 -12.37 -23.72
CA TYR A 162 10.19 -11.27 -24.13
C TYR A 162 9.29 -10.80 -22.98
N ASP A 163 8.59 -11.72 -22.31
CA ASP A 163 7.69 -11.39 -21.18
C ASP A 163 8.43 -10.68 -20.03
N ILE A 164 9.58 -11.20 -19.61
CA ILE A 164 10.43 -10.58 -18.57
C ILE A 164 10.88 -9.18 -19.00
N THR A 165 11.24 -9.01 -20.28
CA THR A 165 11.65 -7.72 -20.83
C THR A 165 10.52 -6.69 -20.76
N LEU A 166 9.28 -7.08 -21.09
CA LEU A 166 8.11 -6.20 -20.97
C LEU A 166 7.79 -5.86 -19.52
N ARG A 167 7.91 -6.81 -18.58
CA ARG A 167 7.73 -6.55 -17.14
C ARG A 167 8.77 -5.58 -16.60
N LEU A 168 10.03 -5.71 -17.03
CA LEU A 168 11.08 -4.74 -16.71
C LEU A 168 10.78 -3.37 -17.32
N ALA A 169 10.37 -3.31 -18.59
CA ALA A 169 10.00 -2.07 -19.26
C ALA A 169 8.89 -1.34 -18.49
N ARG A 170 7.83 -2.07 -18.10
CA ARG A 170 6.71 -1.55 -17.30
C ARG A 170 7.18 -0.94 -15.98
N GLU A 171 8.08 -1.62 -15.27
CA GLU A 171 8.59 -1.11 -14.00
C GLU A 171 9.44 0.16 -14.17
N LEU A 172 10.34 0.18 -15.16
CA LEU A 172 11.15 1.36 -15.47
C LEU A 172 10.28 2.57 -15.87
N ILE A 173 9.27 2.35 -16.72
CA ILE A 173 8.31 3.39 -17.14
C ILE A 173 7.54 3.92 -15.93
N SER A 174 7.14 3.04 -15.00
CA SER A 174 6.42 3.45 -13.78
C SER A 174 7.23 4.40 -12.90
N HIS A 175 8.56 4.42 -13.06
CA HIS A 175 9.48 5.33 -12.36
C HIS A 175 9.98 6.50 -13.24
N GLY A 176 9.33 6.77 -14.37
CA GLY A 176 9.56 7.95 -15.19
C GLY A 176 10.62 7.78 -16.29
N ALA A 177 11.18 6.58 -16.48
CA ALA A 177 12.14 6.33 -17.54
C ALA A 177 11.51 6.39 -18.94
N MET A 178 12.32 6.71 -19.94
CA MET A 178 12.00 6.47 -21.34
C MET A 178 12.57 5.10 -21.73
N VAL A 179 11.72 4.20 -22.22
CA VAL A 179 12.12 2.82 -22.53
C VAL A 179 11.79 2.50 -23.98
N TYR A 180 12.79 2.05 -24.73
CA TYR A 180 12.65 1.52 -26.07
C TYR A 180 12.80 0.01 -26.02
N VAL A 181 11.72 -0.71 -26.31
CA VAL A 181 11.77 -2.17 -26.52
C VAL A 181 12.04 -2.40 -28.00
N ILE A 182 13.18 -3.03 -28.30
CA ILE A 182 13.70 -3.15 -29.67
C ILE A 182 13.01 -4.27 -30.43
N ILE A 183 12.88 -5.45 -29.81
CA ILE A 183 12.10 -6.55 -30.36
C ILE A 183 10.63 -6.29 -30.05
N ARG A 184 9.75 -6.40 -31.04
CA ARG A 184 8.33 -6.12 -30.89
C ARG A 184 7.52 -7.25 -31.50
N ASP A 185 6.78 -7.95 -30.66
CA ASP A 185 5.70 -8.84 -31.08
C ASP A 185 4.39 -8.04 -31.10
N GLU A 186 3.62 -8.19 -32.17
CA GLU A 186 2.31 -7.54 -32.33
C GLU A 186 1.19 -8.34 -31.68
N ASN A 187 1.41 -9.64 -31.47
CA ASN A 187 0.40 -10.57 -30.95
C ASN A 187 0.52 -10.75 -29.44
N ASP A 188 1.72 -10.58 -28.90
CA ASP A 188 2.03 -10.87 -27.50
C ASP A 188 2.45 -9.65 -26.69
N GLY A 189 2.04 -9.67 -25.42
CA GLY A 189 2.41 -8.71 -24.39
C GLY A 189 2.81 -9.43 -23.10
N ILE A 190 2.60 -8.79 -21.95
CA ILE A 190 2.76 -9.45 -20.65
C ILE A 190 1.65 -10.49 -20.48
N ARG A 191 2.05 -11.71 -20.13
CA ARG A 191 1.16 -12.89 -20.00
C ARG A 191 1.26 -13.45 -18.59
N ASP A 192 0.12 -13.81 -18.00
CA ASP A 192 0.05 -14.32 -16.62
C ASP A 192 -0.05 -15.85 -16.55
N ASP A 193 0.03 -16.52 -17.70
CA ASP A 193 0.09 -17.97 -17.78
C ASP A 193 1.43 -18.50 -17.24
N ARG A 194 1.37 -19.65 -16.55
CA ARG A 194 2.56 -20.30 -16.00
C ARG A 194 3.53 -20.81 -17.08
N ILE A 195 3.01 -21.15 -18.26
CA ILE A 195 3.78 -21.66 -19.39
C ILE A 195 3.41 -20.79 -20.60
N LEU A 196 4.39 -20.06 -21.10
CA LEU A 196 4.27 -19.21 -22.29
C LEU A 196 4.51 -20.04 -23.55
N LYS A 197 3.86 -19.66 -24.65
CA LYS A 197 3.79 -20.43 -25.89
C LYS A 197 3.78 -19.53 -27.10
#